data_AF-A0A944G1U2-F1
#
_entry.id   AF-A0A944G1U2-F1
#
_cell.length_a   1.000
_cell.length_b   1.000
_cell.length_c   1.000
_cell.angle_alpha   90.00
_cell.angle_beta   90.00
_cell.angle_gamma   90.00
#
_symmetry.space_group_name_H-M   'P 1'
#
loop_
_entity.id
_entity.type
_entity.pdbx_description
1 polymer ?
#
loop_
_entity_poly.entity_id
_entity_poly.type
_entity_poly.pdbx_seq_one_letter_code
_entity_poly.pdbx_strand_id
1 'polypeptide(L)'
;MPIPGTPSRAELVDHLVRTRIAGDVATPRENNLSHYRKLANGDRHYWLGLELGDRWSDEQDVLAVMAERVGVVDDAEFRHGQDTIDPELTVAALERLAGRLRKAADSAQRVLFATGHPGGLLDVHRATAAALRAAGCEIVVIPEGLQTDEGYVVQFADVAVLEHGATLWHTHSGEPMKAILTGLERAGRPLPDLVVADHGWAGYAGQHGVDSCGYADCNDPALFLAEAEGTVQVTVPLDDHVLSPRYYDPMTAYLLAEAGLA
;
A
#
# COMPACT_ATOMS: atom_id res chain seq x y z
N MET A 1 9.21 12.72 17.58
CA MET A 1 9.99 13.88 17.13
C MET A 1 9.30 14.41 15.88
N PRO A 2 9.06 15.71 15.73
CA PRO A 2 8.45 16.21 14.50
C PRO A 2 9.38 15.91 13.31
N ILE A 3 8.77 15.57 12.17
CA ILE A 3 9.47 15.35 10.90
C ILE A 3 10.18 16.67 10.54
N PRO A 4 11.51 16.68 10.32
CA PRO A 4 12.24 17.92 10.09
C PRO A 4 11.93 18.48 8.70
N GLY A 5 10.99 19.44 8.64
CA GLY A 5 10.64 20.17 7.43
C GLY A 5 10.01 19.30 6.33
N THR A 6 9.41 19.96 5.33
CA THR A 6 8.96 19.30 4.11
C THR A 6 10.13 19.31 3.12
N PRO A 7 10.62 18.14 2.66
CA PRO A 7 11.68 18.10 1.65
C PRO A 7 11.15 18.63 0.32
N SER A 8 12.02 19.21 -0.50
CA SER A 8 11.75 19.39 -1.92
C SER A 8 11.69 18.04 -2.63
N ARG A 9 11.11 18.03 -3.83
CA ARG A 9 11.03 16.82 -4.68
C ARG A 9 12.40 16.15 -4.89
N ALA A 10 13.44 16.93 -5.17
CA ALA A 10 14.80 16.42 -5.37
C ALA A 10 15.42 15.86 -4.08
N GLU A 11 15.21 16.54 -2.94
CA GLU A 11 15.67 16.05 -1.64
C GLU A 11 14.98 14.75 -1.24
N LEU A 12 13.70 14.59 -1.60
CA LEU A 12 12.97 13.34 -1.40
C LEU A 12 13.54 12.22 -2.27
N VAL A 13 13.76 12.43 -3.57
CA VAL A 13 14.38 11.43 -4.46
C VAL A 13 15.72 10.95 -3.89
N ASP A 14 16.61 11.88 -3.53
CA ASP A 14 17.89 11.55 -2.91
C ASP A 14 17.72 10.77 -1.60
N HIS A 15 16.72 11.13 -0.80
CA HIS A 15 16.41 10.44 0.45
C HIS A 15 15.95 8.99 0.21
N LEU A 16 15.00 8.78 -0.69
CA LEU A 16 14.47 7.45 -1.03
C LEU A 16 15.58 6.50 -1.45
N VAL A 17 16.51 6.96 -2.29
CA VAL A 17 17.69 6.20 -2.75
C VAL A 17 18.64 5.89 -1.59
N ARG A 18 19.02 6.89 -0.80
CA ARG A 18 19.96 6.68 0.32
C ARG A 18 19.43 5.72 1.37
N THR A 19 18.12 5.71 1.61
CA THR A 19 17.47 4.84 2.60
C THR A 19 16.97 3.53 2.03
N ARG A 20 17.13 3.31 0.72
CA ARG A 20 16.65 2.13 -0.02
C ARG A 20 15.14 1.91 0.07
N ILE A 21 14.38 2.99 0.24
CA ILE A 21 12.92 2.95 0.03
C ILE A 21 12.64 2.83 -1.48
N ALA A 22 13.49 3.45 -2.29
CA ALA A 22 13.58 3.23 -3.73
C ALA A 22 15.05 3.24 -4.16
N GLY A 23 15.33 3.07 -5.45
CA GLY A 23 16.66 2.80 -5.99
C GLY A 23 17.00 1.32 -5.87
N ASP A 24 18.24 1.00 -5.50
CA ASP A 24 18.69 -0.37 -5.22
C ASP A 24 18.11 -0.87 -3.88
N VAL A 25 16.92 -1.47 -3.92
CA VAL A 25 16.13 -1.94 -2.76
C VAL A 25 16.72 -3.20 -2.11
N ALA A 26 16.12 -3.79 -1.07
CA ALA A 26 16.64 -5.05 -0.51
C ALA A 26 16.17 -6.29 -1.31
N THR A 27 15.01 -6.17 -1.93
CA THR A 27 14.34 -7.26 -2.65
C THR A 27 15.11 -7.66 -3.92
N PRO A 28 15.55 -8.93 -4.05
CA PRO A 28 16.33 -9.38 -5.20
C PRO A 28 15.44 -9.72 -6.40
N ARG A 29 16.01 -9.61 -7.61
CA ARG A 29 15.35 -9.90 -8.89
C ARG A 29 14.75 -11.31 -8.92
N GLU A 30 15.43 -12.30 -8.35
CA GLU A 30 14.92 -13.67 -8.24
C GLU A 30 13.60 -13.77 -7.47
N ASN A 31 13.45 -12.95 -6.43
CA ASN A 31 12.23 -12.91 -5.63
C ASN A 31 11.09 -12.29 -6.43
N ASN A 32 11.33 -11.16 -7.10
CA ASN A 32 10.39 -10.50 -8.00
C ASN A 32 9.88 -11.47 -9.08
N LEU A 33 10.76 -12.07 -9.87
CA LEU A 33 10.36 -13.03 -10.92
C LEU A 33 9.65 -14.25 -10.33
N SER A 34 10.05 -14.73 -9.15
CA SER A 34 9.33 -15.82 -8.49
C SER A 34 7.89 -15.42 -8.13
N HIS A 35 7.66 -14.19 -7.66
CA HIS A 35 6.33 -13.73 -7.27
C HIS A 35 5.46 -13.46 -8.51
N TYR A 36 6.03 -12.85 -9.56
CA TYR A 36 5.33 -12.58 -10.81
C TYR A 36 4.85 -13.89 -11.45
N ARG A 37 5.72 -14.91 -11.48
CA ARG A 37 5.38 -16.24 -11.97
C ARG A 37 4.31 -16.94 -11.14
N LYS A 38 4.35 -16.82 -9.81
CA LYS A 38 3.34 -17.43 -8.93
C LYS A 38 1.98 -16.76 -9.11
N LEU A 39 1.95 -15.43 -9.19
CA LEU A 39 0.75 -14.68 -9.55
C LEU A 39 0.19 -15.17 -10.88
N ALA A 40 1.03 -15.26 -11.92
CA ALA A 40 0.61 -15.63 -13.26
C ALA A 40 0.11 -17.07 -13.38
N ASN A 41 0.65 -17.98 -12.57
CA ASN A 41 0.17 -19.36 -12.46
C ASN A 41 -1.10 -19.50 -11.59
N GLY A 42 -1.69 -18.40 -11.12
CA GLY A 42 -2.95 -18.41 -10.38
C GLY A 42 -2.82 -18.68 -8.88
N ASP A 43 -1.63 -18.49 -8.29
CA ASP A 43 -1.47 -18.56 -6.84
C ASP A 43 -2.12 -17.34 -6.17
N ARG A 44 -3.29 -17.56 -5.57
CA ARG A 44 -4.13 -16.52 -4.94
C ARG A 44 -3.45 -15.82 -3.76
N HIS A 45 -2.40 -16.40 -3.17
CA HIS A 45 -1.63 -15.71 -2.14
C HIS A 45 -0.99 -14.42 -2.68
N TYR A 46 -0.54 -14.44 -3.93
CA TYR A 46 0.11 -13.30 -4.60
C TYR A 46 -0.89 -12.38 -5.29
N TRP A 47 -2.19 -12.66 -5.21
CA TRP A 47 -3.23 -11.81 -5.78
C TRP A 47 -3.65 -10.69 -4.83
N LEU A 48 -3.16 -10.69 -3.59
CA LEU A 48 -3.37 -9.60 -2.62
C LEU A 48 -4.86 -9.22 -2.50
N GLY A 49 -5.72 -10.23 -2.31
CA GLY A 49 -7.17 -10.02 -2.11
C GLY A 49 -7.97 -9.68 -3.38
N LEU A 50 -7.34 -9.68 -4.56
CA LEU A 50 -7.98 -9.46 -5.86
C LEU A 50 -8.43 -10.78 -6.50
N GLU A 51 -9.33 -10.69 -7.48
CA GLU A 51 -9.73 -11.79 -8.36
C GLU A 51 -9.31 -11.48 -9.80
N LEU A 52 -8.12 -11.95 -10.18
CA LEU A 52 -7.51 -11.66 -11.48
C LEU A 52 -8.02 -12.57 -12.61
N GLY A 53 -8.49 -13.78 -12.27
CA GLY A 53 -8.87 -14.78 -13.25
C GLY A 53 -7.70 -15.12 -14.18
N ASP A 54 -7.96 -15.17 -15.49
CA ASP A 54 -6.94 -15.51 -16.49
C ASP A 54 -6.23 -14.28 -17.11
N ARG A 55 -6.55 -13.07 -16.64
CA ARG A 55 -6.10 -11.79 -17.25
C ARG A 55 -4.59 -11.57 -17.19
N TRP A 56 -3.92 -12.15 -16.20
CA TRP A 56 -2.49 -11.99 -15.95
C TRP A 56 -1.78 -13.34 -15.95
N SER A 57 -2.06 -14.20 -16.93
CA SER A 57 -1.51 -15.57 -17.02
C SER A 57 -0.11 -15.66 -17.64
N ASP A 58 0.45 -14.54 -18.13
CA ASP A 58 1.82 -14.44 -18.64
C ASP A 58 2.70 -13.62 -17.68
N GLU A 59 3.82 -14.20 -17.23
CA GLU A 59 4.82 -13.54 -16.40
C GLU A 59 5.42 -12.30 -17.08
N GLN A 60 5.51 -12.29 -18.42
CA GLN A 60 6.05 -11.15 -19.18
C GLN A 60 5.09 -9.96 -19.18
N ASP A 61 3.78 -10.20 -19.24
CA ASP A 61 2.78 -9.13 -19.13
C ASP A 61 2.83 -8.49 -17.73
N VAL A 62 3.02 -9.31 -16.69
CA VAL A 62 3.23 -8.82 -15.32
C VAL A 62 4.51 -7.98 -15.24
N LEU A 63 5.63 -8.48 -15.76
CA LEU A 63 6.91 -7.75 -15.78
C LEU A 63 6.78 -6.40 -16.51
N ALA A 64 6.06 -6.35 -17.63
CA ALA A 64 5.86 -5.12 -18.38
C ALA A 64 5.15 -4.04 -17.55
N VAL A 65 4.10 -4.40 -16.81
CA VAL A 65 3.43 -3.45 -15.89
C VAL A 65 4.34 -3.04 -14.76
N MET A 66 5.12 -3.97 -14.20
CA MET A 66 6.06 -3.64 -13.13
C MET A 66 7.15 -2.70 -13.61
N ALA A 67 7.69 -2.89 -14.82
CA ALA A 67 8.65 -1.96 -15.40
C ALA A 67 8.03 -0.57 -15.61
N GLU A 68 6.79 -0.48 -16.08
CA GLU A 68 6.09 0.80 -16.28
C GLU A 68 5.78 1.53 -14.96
N ARG A 69 5.27 0.81 -13.95
CA ARG A 69 4.68 1.40 -12.74
C ARG A 69 5.64 1.48 -11.55
N VAL A 70 6.63 0.59 -11.52
CA VAL A 70 7.59 0.45 -10.42
C VAL A 70 8.99 0.84 -10.87
N GLY A 71 9.33 0.66 -12.15
CA GLY A 71 10.67 0.94 -12.67
C GLY A 71 11.67 -0.17 -12.35
N VAL A 72 11.19 -1.40 -12.23
CA VAL A 72 12.07 -2.59 -12.24
C VAL A 72 12.72 -2.73 -13.62
N VAL A 73 13.89 -3.36 -13.70
CA VAL A 73 14.57 -3.66 -14.97
C VAL A 73 13.66 -4.47 -15.92
N ASP A 74 13.46 -3.99 -17.15
CA ASP A 74 12.54 -4.59 -18.13
C ASP A 74 13.14 -5.78 -18.91
N ASP A 75 14.45 -6.01 -18.77
CA ASP A 75 15.16 -7.11 -19.42
C ASP A 75 14.76 -8.48 -18.83
N ALA A 76 14.06 -9.29 -19.62
CA ALA A 76 13.66 -10.64 -19.26
C ALA A 76 14.86 -11.61 -19.05
N GLU A 77 16.05 -11.26 -19.58
CA GLU A 77 17.27 -12.02 -19.35
C GLU A 77 18.01 -11.59 -18.08
N PHE A 78 17.63 -10.47 -17.45
CA PHE A 78 18.08 -10.09 -16.13
C PHE A 78 17.35 -10.91 -15.06
N ARG A 79 17.93 -12.06 -14.73
CA ARG A 79 17.30 -13.07 -13.85
C ARG A 79 17.82 -13.12 -12.42
N HIS A 80 18.94 -12.44 -12.13
CA HIS A 80 19.65 -12.56 -10.87
C HIS A 80 20.26 -11.24 -10.41
N GLY A 81 20.21 -10.98 -9.10
CA GLY A 81 20.89 -9.85 -8.46
C GLY A 81 19.93 -8.81 -7.89
N GLN A 82 20.41 -7.58 -7.79
CA GLN A 82 19.66 -6.48 -7.20
C GLN A 82 18.62 -5.95 -8.18
N ASP A 83 17.39 -5.78 -7.73
CA ASP A 83 16.36 -5.06 -8.50
C ASP A 83 16.21 -3.61 -8.03
N THR A 84 15.43 -2.84 -8.78
CA THR A 84 15.22 -1.41 -8.57
C THR A 84 13.76 -1.04 -8.43
N ILE A 85 13.49 -0.07 -7.56
CA ILE A 85 12.29 0.76 -7.66
C ILE A 85 12.73 2.14 -8.15
N ASP A 86 12.12 2.66 -9.20
CA ASP A 86 12.47 3.99 -9.69
C ASP A 86 11.97 5.06 -8.70
N PRO A 87 12.88 5.83 -8.05
CA PRO A 87 12.49 6.83 -7.07
C PRO A 87 11.62 7.95 -7.68
N GLU A 88 11.76 8.23 -8.98
CA GLU A 88 10.94 9.23 -9.67
C GLU A 88 9.50 8.75 -9.82
N LEU A 89 9.30 7.44 -10.08
CA LEU A 89 7.98 6.83 -10.12
C LEU A 89 7.34 6.76 -8.73
N THR A 90 8.12 6.49 -7.68
CA THR A 90 7.66 6.59 -6.29
C THR A 90 7.11 8.00 -6.00
N VAL A 91 7.90 9.04 -6.31
CA VAL A 91 7.48 10.44 -6.04
C VAL A 91 6.27 10.84 -6.88
N ALA A 92 6.24 10.46 -8.17
CA ALA A 92 5.07 10.71 -9.02
C ALA A 92 3.81 10.01 -8.50
N ALA A 93 3.93 8.80 -7.95
CA ALA A 93 2.80 8.10 -7.33
C ALA A 93 2.35 8.74 -6.01
N LEU A 94 3.29 9.26 -5.20
CA LEU A 94 2.96 10.06 -4.02
C LEU A 94 2.17 11.31 -4.38
N GLU A 95 2.49 11.99 -5.49
CA GLU A 95 1.75 13.16 -5.98
C GLU A 95 0.33 12.78 -6.45
N ARG A 96 0.16 11.62 -7.10
CA ARG A 96 -1.18 11.09 -7.43
C ARG A 96 -1.98 10.78 -6.17
N LEU A 97 -1.36 10.13 -5.19
CA LEU A 97 -1.98 9.82 -3.90
C LEU A 97 -2.36 11.10 -3.17
N ALA A 98 -1.48 12.11 -3.13
CA ALA A 98 -1.75 13.42 -2.56
C ALA A 98 -3.00 14.08 -3.19
N GLY A 99 -3.14 14.00 -4.52
CA GLY A 99 -4.35 14.46 -5.22
C GLY A 99 -5.62 13.73 -4.75
N ARG A 100 -5.55 12.41 -4.54
CA ARG A 100 -6.69 11.62 -4.06
C ARG A 100 -7.03 11.90 -2.60
N LEU A 101 -6.03 12.11 -1.75
CA LEU A 101 -6.18 12.49 -0.34
C LEU A 101 -6.80 13.88 -0.20
N ARG A 102 -6.36 14.85 -1.02
CA ARG A 102 -6.97 16.19 -1.08
C ARG A 102 -8.46 16.12 -1.41
N LYS A 103 -8.83 15.31 -2.42
CA LYS A 103 -10.25 15.07 -2.77
C LYS A 103 -11.04 14.47 -1.60
N ALA A 104 -10.43 13.57 -0.83
CA ALA A 104 -11.05 13.00 0.36
C ALA A 104 -11.32 14.07 1.42
N ALA A 105 -10.34 14.95 1.67
CA ALA A 105 -10.47 16.08 2.59
C ALA A 105 -11.53 17.09 2.13
N ASP A 106 -11.50 17.53 0.87
CA ASP A 106 -12.44 18.49 0.29
C ASP A 106 -13.91 18.01 0.39
N SER A 107 -14.11 16.69 0.37
CA SER A 107 -15.44 16.06 0.44
C SER A 107 -15.76 15.49 1.83
N ALA A 108 -14.91 15.71 2.85
CA ALA A 108 -15.04 15.15 4.20
C ALA A 108 -15.35 13.64 4.21
N GLN A 109 -14.65 12.87 3.37
CA GLN A 109 -14.90 11.44 3.18
C GLN A 109 -14.67 10.61 4.45
N ARG A 110 -15.32 9.44 4.50
CA ARG A 110 -15.07 8.38 5.50
C ARG A 110 -13.91 7.52 5.02
N VAL A 111 -12.80 7.57 5.73
CA VAL A 111 -11.55 6.92 5.32
C VAL A 111 -11.19 5.81 6.29
N LEU A 112 -10.91 4.62 5.78
CA LEU A 112 -10.37 3.50 6.54
C LEU A 112 -8.89 3.33 6.23
N PHE A 113 -8.06 3.24 7.28
CA PHE A 113 -6.64 2.95 7.17
C PHE A 113 -6.35 1.54 7.67
N ALA A 114 -5.51 0.81 6.95
CA ALA A 114 -5.06 -0.51 7.35
C ALA A 114 -3.65 -0.80 6.85
N THR A 115 -2.94 -1.74 7.48
CA THR A 115 -1.65 -2.19 6.98
C THR A 115 -1.44 -3.68 7.22
N GLY A 116 -1.00 -4.35 6.17
CA GLY A 116 -0.42 -5.67 6.19
C GLY A 116 1.02 -5.66 6.70
N HIS A 117 1.77 -4.56 6.60
CA HIS A 117 3.18 -4.47 7.05
C HIS A 117 3.41 -3.47 8.22
N PRO A 118 2.90 -3.78 9.43
CA PRO A 118 2.88 -2.84 10.56
C PRO A 118 4.28 -2.43 11.07
N GLY A 119 5.31 -3.23 10.80
CA GLY A 119 6.69 -2.90 11.19
C GLY A 119 7.27 -1.68 10.46
N GLY A 120 6.79 -1.40 9.24
CA GLY A 120 7.26 -0.31 8.38
C GLY A 120 6.23 0.80 8.21
N LEU A 121 5.02 0.44 7.80
CA LEU A 121 4.02 1.39 7.28
C LEU A 121 3.00 1.88 8.30
N LEU A 122 2.96 1.32 9.51
CA LEU A 122 1.98 1.71 10.53
C LEU A 122 2.02 3.22 10.82
N ASP A 123 3.21 3.81 10.95
CA ASP A 123 3.35 5.24 11.27
C ASP A 123 2.98 6.13 10.08
N VAL A 124 3.23 5.67 8.85
CA VAL A 124 2.85 6.37 7.60
C VAL A 124 1.33 6.50 7.53
N HIS A 125 0.63 5.39 7.74
CA HIS A 125 -0.84 5.36 7.77
C HIS A 125 -1.40 6.17 8.95
N ARG A 126 -0.83 6.03 10.15
CA ARG A 126 -1.24 6.80 11.33
C ARG A 126 -1.13 8.31 11.10
N ALA A 127 -0.01 8.78 10.57
CA ALA A 127 0.21 10.20 10.31
C ALA A 127 -0.77 10.72 9.25
N THR A 128 -1.02 9.94 8.21
CA THR A 128 -2.00 10.28 7.15
C THR A 128 -3.44 10.32 7.70
N ALA A 129 -3.82 9.36 8.53
CA ALA A 129 -5.11 9.32 9.21
C ALA A 129 -5.32 10.55 10.11
N ALA A 130 -4.30 10.92 10.90
CA ALA A 130 -4.35 12.10 11.76
C ALA A 130 -4.53 13.39 10.96
N ALA A 131 -3.85 13.52 9.82
CA ALA A 131 -3.95 14.70 8.95
C ALA A 131 -5.33 14.82 8.29
N LEU A 132 -5.89 13.72 7.76
CA LEU A 132 -7.25 13.72 7.21
C LEU A 132 -8.31 14.00 8.28
N ARG A 133 -8.14 13.44 9.48
CA ARG A 133 -9.02 13.73 10.63
C ARG A 133 -9.01 15.23 10.96
N ALA A 134 -7.83 15.84 10.99
CA ALA A 134 -7.68 17.28 11.22
C ALA A 134 -8.33 18.13 10.11
N ALA A 135 -8.36 17.61 8.88
CA ALA A 135 -9.03 18.22 7.73
C ALA A 135 -10.56 17.97 7.68
N GLY A 136 -11.12 17.23 8.65
CA GLY A 136 -12.57 17.02 8.78
C GLY A 136 -13.10 15.69 8.22
N CYS A 137 -12.23 14.79 7.75
CA CYS A 137 -12.63 13.43 7.40
C CYS A 137 -13.03 12.62 8.65
N GLU A 138 -13.99 11.71 8.46
CA GLU A 138 -14.25 10.66 9.45
C GLU A 138 -13.24 9.52 9.24
N ILE A 139 -12.47 9.16 10.27
CA ILE A 139 -11.65 7.95 10.22
C ILE A 139 -12.44 6.79 10.80
N VAL A 140 -12.67 5.77 9.97
CA VAL A 140 -13.57 4.65 10.28
C VAL A 140 -13.01 3.82 11.43
N VAL A 141 -13.81 3.66 12.48
CA VAL A 141 -13.54 2.73 13.59
C VAL A 141 -14.08 1.36 13.24
N ILE A 142 -13.24 0.33 13.23
CA ILE A 142 -13.66 -1.03 12.85
C ILE A 142 -14.59 -1.66 13.93
N PRO A 143 -15.48 -2.60 13.57
CA PRO A 143 -16.18 -3.43 14.54
C PRO A 143 -15.20 -4.21 15.44
N GLU A 144 -15.57 -4.42 16.71
CA GLU A 144 -14.79 -5.25 17.64
C GLU A 144 -14.97 -6.75 17.38
N GLY A 145 -14.02 -7.57 17.84
CA GLY A 145 -14.13 -9.04 17.82
C GLY A 145 -13.96 -9.68 16.43
N LEU A 146 -13.40 -8.94 15.48
CA LEU A 146 -13.09 -9.44 14.14
C LEU A 146 -11.88 -10.38 14.18
N GLN A 147 -11.95 -11.46 13.41
CA GLN A 147 -10.91 -12.49 13.34
C GLN A 147 -10.82 -13.09 11.94
N THR A 148 -9.65 -13.59 11.61
CA THR A 148 -9.34 -14.43 10.45
C THR A 148 -8.70 -15.74 10.95
N ASP A 149 -8.36 -16.64 10.03
CA ASP A 149 -7.61 -17.85 10.38
C ASP A 149 -6.17 -17.53 10.88
N GLU A 150 -5.65 -16.35 10.54
CA GLU A 150 -4.30 -15.92 10.93
C GLU A 150 -4.27 -15.21 12.29
N GLY A 151 -5.35 -14.54 12.69
CA GLY A 151 -5.37 -13.79 13.95
C GLY A 151 -6.57 -12.87 14.13
N TYR A 152 -6.45 -11.95 15.08
CA TYR A 152 -7.45 -10.94 15.36
C TYR A 152 -7.21 -9.69 14.53
N VAL A 153 -8.30 -9.07 14.06
CA VAL A 153 -8.24 -7.77 13.39
C VAL A 153 -8.50 -6.69 14.44
N VAL A 154 -7.48 -5.89 14.71
CA VAL A 154 -7.51 -4.86 15.75
C VAL A 154 -7.09 -3.52 15.14
N GLN A 155 -7.39 -2.42 15.82
CA GLN A 155 -7.07 -1.08 15.34
C GLN A 155 -6.21 -0.33 16.35
N PHE A 156 -5.02 0.11 15.92
CA PHE A 156 -4.11 0.91 16.72
C PHE A 156 -3.87 2.26 16.05
N ALA A 157 -4.07 3.34 16.81
CA ALA A 157 -3.85 4.70 16.34
C ALA A 157 -4.53 4.96 14.97
N ASP A 158 -5.81 4.59 14.88
CA ASP A 158 -6.66 4.67 13.69
C ASP A 158 -6.31 3.73 12.52
N VAL A 159 -5.30 2.86 12.66
CA VAL A 159 -4.88 1.91 11.61
C VAL A 159 -5.25 0.48 11.98
N ALA A 160 -6.02 -0.20 11.12
CA ALA A 160 -6.33 -1.61 11.28
C ALA A 160 -5.12 -2.49 10.93
N VAL A 161 -4.87 -3.50 11.76
CA VAL A 161 -3.74 -4.43 11.66
C VAL A 161 -4.16 -5.83 12.08
N LEU A 162 -3.36 -6.82 11.69
CA LEU A 162 -3.51 -8.18 12.18
C LEU A 162 -2.66 -8.39 13.45
N GLU A 163 -3.26 -8.96 14.49
CA GLU A 163 -2.59 -9.31 15.75
C GLU A 163 -2.72 -10.80 16.02
N HIS A 164 -1.61 -11.41 16.44
CA HIS A 164 -1.60 -12.79 16.93
C HIS A 164 -0.51 -12.98 17.99
N GLY A 165 -0.91 -13.46 19.16
CA GLY A 165 0.03 -13.80 20.25
C GLY A 165 0.76 -12.59 20.83
N ALA A 166 0.07 -11.47 21.03
CA ALA A 166 0.60 -10.19 21.48
C ALA A 166 1.64 -9.55 20.53
N THR A 167 1.58 -9.91 19.25
CA THR A 167 2.47 -9.39 18.20
C THR A 167 1.63 -8.86 17.04
N LEU A 168 2.07 -7.76 16.40
CA LEU A 168 1.48 -7.29 15.14
C LEU A 168 2.12 -8.06 13.99
N TRP A 169 1.30 -8.69 13.14
CA TRP A 169 1.77 -9.61 12.12
C TRP A 169 1.85 -8.95 10.75
N HIS A 170 2.89 -9.34 10.00
CA HIS A 170 2.93 -9.09 8.56
C HIS A 170 1.96 -10.07 7.86
N THR A 171 1.06 -9.57 7.03
CA THR A 171 0.19 -10.40 6.18
C THR A 171 -0.05 -9.78 4.80
N HIS A 172 0.01 -10.63 3.77
CA HIS A 172 -0.38 -10.30 2.40
C HIS A 172 -1.88 -10.61 2.14
N SER A 173 -2.58 -11.21 3.12
CA SER A 173 -3.96 -11.67 2.99
C SER A 173 -4.97 -10.51 2.93
N GLY A 174 -5.99 -10.65 2.08
CA GLY A 174 -7.14 -9.74 2.05
C GLY A 174 -8.26 -10.09 3.03
N GLU A 175 -8.19 -11.23 3.71
CA GLU A 175 -9.22 -11.67 4.66
C GLU A 175 -9.45 -10.70 5.83
N PRO A 176 -8.44 -10.00 6.39
CA PRO A 176 -8.69 -8.98 7.41
C PRO A 176 -9.56 -7.82 6.93
N MET A 177 -9.31 -7.29 5.73
CA MET A 177 -10.14 -6.24 5.14
C MET A 177 -11.56 -6.75 4.86
N LYS A 178 -11.69 -7.98 4.36
CA LYS A 178 -12.99 -8.65 4.18
C LYS A 178 -13.78 -8.75 5.48
N ALA A 179 -13.13 -9.12 6.58
CA ALA A 179 -13.76 -9.18 7.89
C ALA A 179 -14.27 -7.80 8.33
N ILE A 180 -13.51 -6.73 8.10
CA ILE A 180 -13.92 -5.36 8.41
C ILE A 180 -15.15 -4.94 7.59
N LEU A 181 -15.08 -5.02 6.26
CA LEU A 181 -16.15 -4.55 5.39
C LEU A 181 -17.45 -5.34 5.65
N THR A 182 -17.35 -6.67 5.74
CA THR A 182 -18.50 -7.53 6.10
C THR A 182 -19.04 -7.19 7.49
N GLY A 183 -18.16 -6.89 8.45
CA GLY A 183 -18.55 -6.52 9.82
C GLY A 183 -19.31 -5.18 9.87
N LEU A 184 -18.90 -4.20 9.08
CA LEU A 184 -19.59 -2.92 8.95
C LEU A 184 -21.00 -3.11 8.39
N GLU A 185 -21.13 -3.86 7.29
CA GLU A 185 -22.42 -4.16 6.67
C GLU A 185 -23.37 -4.88 7.62
N ARG A 186 -22.89 -5.91 8.33
CA ARG A 186 -23.68 -6.66 9.32
C ARG A 186 -24.16 -5.79 10.47
N ALA A 187 -23.36 -4.79 10.86
CA ALA A 187 -23.73 -3.82 11.89
C ALA A 187 -24.66 -2.71 11.36
N GLY A 188 -25.04 -2.73 10.08
CA GLY A 188 -25.79 -1.65 9.44
C GLY A 188 -25.03 -0.33 9.39
N ARG A 189 -23.70 -0.37 9.49
CA ARG A 189 -22.81 0.79 9.42
C ARG A 189 -22.41 1.03 7.97
N PRO A 190 -22.28 2.30 7.55
CA PRO A 190 -21.98 2.58 6.16
C PRO A 190 -20.50 2.29 5.85
N LEU A 191 -20.20 1.74 4.67
CA LEU A 191 -18.83 1.41 4.23
C LEU A 191 -17.96 2.66 4.04
N PRO A 192 -16.62 2.59 4.20
CA PRO A 192 -15.74 3.70 3.88
C PRO A 192 -15.93 4.22 2.45
N ASP A 193 -15.74 5.52 2.25
CA ASP A 193 -15.69 6.16 0.92
C ASP A 193 -14.29 6.03 0.28
N LEU A 194 -13.26 5.73 1.09
CA LEU A 194 -11.88 5.48 0.67
C LEU A 194 -11.20 4.51 1.65
N VAL A 195 -10.44 3.55 1.11
CA VAL A 195 -9.45 2.78 1.85
C VAL A 195 -8.05 3.23 1.44
N VAL A 196 -7.20 3.51 2.42
CA VAL A 196 -5.76 3.71 2.21
C VAL A 196 -5.03 2.61 2.98
N ALA A 197 -4.40 1.69 2.25
CA ALA A 197 -3.80 0.50 2.86
C ALA A 197 -2.57 -0.01 2.08
N ASP A 198 -2.23 -1.28 2.24
CA ASP A 198 -1.17 -1.99 1.52
C ASP A 198 -1.50 -3.49 1.41
N HIS A 199 -0.75 -4.22 0.59
CA HIS A 199 -0.93 -5.64 0.28
C HIS A 199 -2.41 -6.05 0.05
N GLY A 200 -2.83 -7.17 0.66
CA GLY A 200 -4.18 -7.72 0.56
C GLY A 200 -5.29 -6.81 1.07
N TRP A 201 -4.96 -5.85 1.94
CA TRP A 201 -5.95 -4.94 2.50
C TRP A 201 -6.42 -3.94 1.45
N ALA A 202 -5.48 -3.35 0.71
CA ALA A 202 -5.81 -2.43 -0.38
C ALA A 202 -6.48 -3.17 -1.54
N GLY A 203 -5.96 -4.35 -1.92
CA GLY A 203 -6.48 -5.10 -3.05
C GLY A 203 -7.89 -5.64 -2.81
N TYR A 204 -8.17 -6.19 -1.61
CA TYR A 204 -9.53 -6.64 -1.29
C TYR A 204 -10.54 -5.48 -1.25
N ALA A 205 -10.16 -4.31 -0.72
CA ALA A 205 -11.04 -3.15 -0.71
C ALA A 205 -11.46 -2.72 -2.13
N GLY A 206 -10.48 -2.64 -3.05
CA GLY A 206 -10.74 -2.39 -4.47
C GLY A 206 -11.62 -3.47 -5.10
N GLN A 207 -11.30 -4.75 -4.85
CA GLN A 207 -12.08 -5.89 -5.33
C GLN A 207 -13.54 -5.86 -4.84
N HIS A 208 -13.78 -5.35 -3.63
CA HIS A 208 -15.10 -5.20 -3.03
C HIS A 208 -15.88 -3.99 -3.61
N GLY A 209 -15.22 -3.15 -4.41
CA GLY A 209 -15.82 -1.96 -5.02
C GLY A 209 -15.74 -0.69 -4.17
N VAL A 210 -14.89 -0.67 -3.13
CA VAL A 210 -14.55 0.54 -2.39
C VAL A 210 -13.35 1.21 -3.08
N ASP A 211 -13.40 2.53 -3.26
CA ASP A 211 -12.24 3.30 -3.71
C ASP A 211 -11.03 2.95 -2.83
N SER A 212 -9.93 2.49 -3.45
CA SER A 212 -8.76 2.01 -2.74
C SER A 212 -7.48 2.62 -3.29
N CYS A 213 -6.53 2.93 -2.41
CA CYS A 213 -5.17 3.34 -2.72
C CYS A 213 -4.21 2.61 -1.78
N GLY A 214 -2.95 2.43 -2.19
CA GLY A 214 -1.99 1.84 -1.28
C GLY A 214 -0.53 1.91 -1.67
N TYR A 215 0.29 1.30 -0.82
CA TYR A 215 1.72 1.12 -1.01
C TYR A 215 2.01 -0.35 -1.35
N ALA A 216 3.02 -0.61 -2.17
CA ALA A 216 3.45 -1.96 -2.51
C ALA A 216 4.94 -2.01 -2.87
N ASP A 217 5.61 -3.09 -2.47
CA ASP A 217 6.97 -3.42 -2.89
C ASP A 217 7.00 -4.01 -4.31
N CYS A 218 8.19 -4.01 -4.92
CA CYS A 218 8.45 -4.52 -6.24
C CYS A 218 8.21 -6.03 -6.40
N ASN A 219 8.08 -6.80 -5.31
CA ASN A 219 7.68 -8.20 -5.34
C ASN A 219 6.17 -8.43 -5.15
N ASP A 220 5.38 -7.36 -5.02
CA ASP A 220 3.92 -7.38 -4.81
C ASP A 220 3.16 -6.82 -6.02
N PRO A 221 3.21 -7.52 -7.17
CA PRO A 221 2.72 -6.98 -8.44
C PRO A 221 1.22 -6.68 -8.45
N ALA A 222 0.40 -7.41 -7.69
CA ALA A 222 -1.04 -7.41 -7.88
C ALA A 222 -1.71 -6.04 -7.69
N LEU A 223 -1.19 -5.18 -6.80
CA LEU A 223 -1.75 -3.82 -6.63
C LEU A 223 -1.44 -2.91 -7.83
N PHE A 224 -0.30 -3.08 -8.51
CA PHE A 224 0.01 -2.34 -9.73
C PHE A 224 -0.83 -2.84 -10.91
N LEU A 225 -1.05 -4.15 -11.01
CA LEU A 225 -1.98 -4.73 -11.98
C LEU A 225 -3.41 -4.21 -11.76
N ALA A 226 -3.85 -4.14 -10.51
CA ALA A 226 -5.16 -3.58 -10.16
C ALA A 226 -5.26 -2.08 -10.45
N GLU A 227 -4.17 -1.32 -10.32
CA GLU A 227 -4.13 0.09 -10.77
C GLU A 227 -4.25 0.19 -12.31
N ALA A 228 -3.58 -0.70 -13.05
CA ALA A 228 -3.69 -0.76 -14.51
C ALA A 228 -5.12 -1.12 -14.97
N GLU A 229 -5.84 -1.93 -14.19
CA GLU A 229 -7.26 -2.28 -14.43
C GLU A 229 -8.25 -1.23 -13.91
N GLY A 230 -7.81 -0.27 -13.08
CA GLY A 230 -8.66 0.73 -12.43
C GLY A 230 -9.43 0.22 -11.21
N THR A 231 -9.15 -1.00 -10.73
CA THR A 231 -9.71 -1.57 -9.49
C THR A 231 -9.12 -0.90 -8.24
N VAL A 232 -7.84 -0.51 -8.32
CA VAL A 232 -7.16 0.34 -7.33
C VAL A 232 -6.86 1.68 -8.01
N GLN A 233 -7.00 2.80 -7.30
CA GLN A 233 -6.85 4.13 -7.92
C GLN A 233 -5.40 4.59 -8.02
N VAL A 234 -4.60 4.31 -6.98
CA VAL A 234 -3.18 4.67 -6.91
C VAL A 234 -2.43 3.63 -6.11
N THR A 235 -1.34 3.10 -6.68
CA THR A 235 -0.36 2.27 -5.98
C THR A 235 0.98 2.98 -5.98
N VAL A 236 1.57 3.20 -4.80
CA VAL A 236 2.87 3.85 -4.63
C VAL A 236 3.95 2.78 -4.50
N PRO A 237 4.91 2.70 -5.46
CA PRO A 237 6.00 1.74 -5.36
C PRO A 237 7.02 2.18 -4.31
N LEU A 238 7.31 1.30 -3.35
CA LEU A 238 8.35 1.48 -2.35
C LEU A 238 8.75 0.14 -1.71
N ASP A 239 9.98 0.02 -1.23
CA ASP A 239 10.38 -1.05 -0.32
C ASP A 239 9.71 -0.75 1.04
N ASP A 240 8.85 -1.66 1.50
CA ASP A 240 8.06 -1.50 2.73
C ASP A 240 8.81 -1.98 3.99
N HIS A 241 10.02 -2.54 3.82
CA HIS A 241 10.88 -3.06 4.88
C HIS A 241 12.31 -2.49 4.82
N VAL A 242 12.45 -1.22 5.19
CA VAL A 242 13.77 -0.59 5.34
C VAL A 242 14.33 -0.68 6.77
N LEU A 243 15.64 -0.48 6.89
CA LEU A 243 16.39 -0.59 8.15
C LEU A 243 15.79 0.20 9.33
N SER A 244 15.23 1.38 9.04
CA SER A 244 14.56 2.20 10.05
C SER A 244 13.21 2.68 9.54
N PRO A 245 12.10 2.38 10.24
CA PRO A 245 10.79 2.92 9.88
C PRO A 245 10.73 4.46 9.89
N ARG A 246 11.66 5.13 10.59
CA ARG A 246 11.81 6.59 10.58
C ARG A 246 12.26 7.14 9.23
N TYR A 247 12.76 6.30 8.33
CA TYR A 247 13.09 6.71 6.98
C TYR A 247 11.85 7.08 6.16
N TYR A 248 10.65 6.65 6.53
CA TYR A 248 9.43 7.13 5.87
C TYR A 248 9.02 8.54 6.29
N ASP A 249 9.59 9.11 7.37
CA ASP A 249 9.20 10.42 7.89
C ASP A 249 9.25 11.52 6.79
N PRO A 250 10.35 11.74 6.03
CA PRO A 250 10.37 12.75 4.97
C PRO A 250 9.39 12.47 3.83
N MET A 251 9.16 11.20 3.50
CA MET A 251 8.19 10.78 2.49
C MET A 251 6.76 11.13 2.92
N THR A 252 6.41 10.86 4.18
CA THR A 252 5.11 11.21 4.74
C THR A 252 4.93 12.74 4.80
N ALA A 253 5.94 13.50 5.23
CA ALA A 253 5.84 14.97 5.22
C ALA A 253 5.68 15.55 3.81
N TYR A 254 6.35 14.98 2.81
CA TYR A 254 6.15 15.36 1.41
C TYR A 254 4.72 15.07 0.95
N LEU A 255 4.23 13.84 1.17
CA LEU A 255 2.87 13.44 0.81
C LEU A 255 1.82 14.37 1.41
N LEU A 256 1.94 14.68 2.70
CA LEU A 256 0.98 15.56 3.39
C LEU A 256 1.06 16.99 2.89
N ALA A 257 2.26 17.53 2.65
CA ALA A 257 2.42 18.87 2.10
C ALA A 257 1.83 18.98 0.69
N GLU A 258 2.13 18.02 -0.19
CA GLU A 258 1.55 17.95 -1.54
C GLU A 258 0.03 17.80 -1.49
N ALA A 259 -0.53 17.10 -0.50
CA ALA A 259 -1.98 16.98 -0.29
C ALA A 259 -2.62 18.24 0.30
N GLY A 260 -1.84 19.21 0.79
CA GLY A 260 -2.35 20.39 1.51
C GLY A 260 -2.83 20.04 2.93
N LEU A 261 -2.23 19.03 3.55
CA LEU A 261 -2.59 18.43 4.84
C LEU A 261 -1.46 18.51 5.88
N ALA A 262 -0.40 19.28 5.62
CA ALA A 262 0.74 19.46 6.52
C ALA A 262 0.47 20.45 7.67
#